data_AF-A0A523Q985-F1
#
_entry.id   AF-A0A523Q985-F1
#
_cell.length_a   1.000
_cell.length_b   1.000
_cell.length_c   1.000
_cell.angle_alpha   90.00
_cell.angle_beta   90.00
_cell.angle_gamma   90.00
#
_symmetry.space_group_name_H-M   'P 1'
#
loop_
_entity.id
_entity.type
_entity.pdbx_description
1 polymer ?
#
loop_
_entity_poly.entity_id
_entity_poly.type
_entity_poly.pdbx_seq_one_letter_code
_entity_poly.pdbx_strand_id
1 'polypeptide(L)'
;MRLIYFARVFFISFEFLALAISVLLVKFFESEANAITSALAINEELTKFAMLLPITLFAWCANEGRDMIFSNQDHSKILVNWPDYWKLKHHIFASLLFSLIFCLLSIFPWLSKSGVSTGIGLILFSSGCFGSILVAAQIYSAKMSINEVMHSD
;
A
#
# COMPACT_ATOMS: atom_id res chain seq x y z
N MET A 1 14.30 -19.12 -10.66
CA MET A 1 13.51 -18.23 -11.55
C MET A 1 12.36 -17.51 -10.85
N ARG A 2 11.47 -18.20 -10.11
CA ARG A 2 10.31 -17.56 -9.43
C ARG A 2 10.68 -16.48 -8.40
N LEU A 3 11.75 -16.70 -7.62
CA LEU A 3 12.23 -15.73 -6.64
C LEU A 3 12.86 -14.48 -7.29
N ILE A 4 13.55 -14.66 -8.42
CA ILE A 4 14.08 -13.54 -9.24
C ILE A 4 12.93 -12.73 -9.83
N TYR A 5 11.87 -13.39 -10.29
CA TYR A 5 10.66 -12.71 -10.77
C TYR A 5 10.00 -11.90 -9.65
N PHE A 6 9.83 -12.50 -8.47
CA PHE A 6 9.31 -11.78 -7.31
C PHE A 6 10.17 -10.57 -6.94
N ALA A 7 11.49 -10.72 -6.87
CA ALA A 7 12.41 -9.61 -6.59
C ALA A 7 12.29 -8.52 -7.64
N ARG A 8 12.18 -8.87 -8.93
CA ARG A 8 11.97 -7.90 -10.01
C ARG A 8 10.66 -7.15 -9.83
N VAL A 9 9.56 -7.86 -9.56
CA VAL A 9 8.25 -7.25 -9.30
C VAL A 9 8.33 -6.33 -8.08
N PHE A 10 9.03 -6.74 -7.03
CA PHE A 10 9.17 -5.94 -5.83
C PHE A 10 9.99 -4.67 -6.07
N PHE A 11 11.22 -4.79 -6.58
CA PHE A 11 12.15 -3.65 -6.73
C PHE A 11 11.87 -2.77 -7.94
N ILE A 12 11.25 -3.30 -9.00
CA ILE A 12 10.88 -2.55 -10.20
C ILE A 12 9.36 -2.36 -10.21
N SER A 13 8.87 -1.64 -9.20
CA SER A 13 7.46 -1.29 -9.02
C SER A 13 7.28 0.19 -8.71
N PHE A 14 6.08 0.70 -8.94
CA PHE A 14 5.72 2.06 -8.54
C PHE A 14 5.68 2.21 -7.02
N GLU A 15 5.36 1.13 -6.31
CA GLU A 15 5.33 1.04 -4.86
C GLU A 15 6.73 1.18 -4.26
N PHE A 16 7.72 0.48 -4.83
CA PHE A 16 9.11 0.63 -4.40
C PHE A 16 9.64 2.04 -4.68
N LEU A 17 9.27 2.63 -5.82
CA LEU A 17 9.61 4.01 -6.13
C LEU A 17 8.98 4.99 -5.12
N ALA A 18 7.70 4.81 -4.78
CA ALA A 18 7.02 5.61 -3.76
C ALA A 18 7.72 5.49 -2.40
N LEU A 19 8.10 4.26 -2.00
CA LEU A 19 8.85 4.02 -0.78
C LEU A 19 10.22 4.71 -0.78
N ALA A 20 10.95 4.65 -1.90
CA ALA A 20 12.23 5.34 -2.05
C ALA A 20 12.07 6.86 -1.96
N ILE A 21 11.02 7.42 -2.57
CA ILE A 21 10.66 8.84 -2.46
C ILE A 21 10.36 9.21 -1.00
N SER A 22 9.60 8.40 -0.27
CA SER A 22 9.35 8.62 1.16
C SER A 22 10.65 8.77 1.96
N VAL A 23 11.62 7.88 1.71
CA VAL A 23 12.94 7.93 2.39
C VAL A 23 13.70 9.21 2.03
N LEU A 24 13.66 9.64 0.76
CA LEU A 24 14.28 10.89 0.34
C LEU A 24 13.61 12.11 0.98
N LEU A 25 12.27 12.13 1.04
CA LEU A 25 11.53 13.21 1.68
C LEU A 25 11.92 13.37 3.15
N VAL A 26 12.00 12.27 3.90
CA VAL A 26 12.43 12.31 5.31
C VAL A 26 13.85 12.88 5.45
N LYS A 27 14.77 12.52 4.55
CA LYS A 27 16.18 12.96 4.64
C LYS A 27 16.41 14.41 4.27
N PHE A 28 15.65 14.94 3.30
CA PHE A 28 15.94 16.25 2.71
C PHE A 28 14.92 17.34 3.07
N PHE A 29 13.71 16.98 3.50
CA PHE A 29 12.59 17.93 3.66
C PHE A 29 12.04 18.00 5.09
N GLU A 30 12.82 17.55 6.09
CA GLU A 30 12.39 17.59 7.50
C GLU A 30 12.09 19.02 7.98
N SER A 31 12.96 19.98 7.62
CA SER A 31 12.84 21.38 8.04
C SER A 31 11.56 22.03 7.49
N GLU A 32 11.29 21.82 6.21
CA GLU A 32 10.10 22.29 5.51
C GLU A 32 8.83 21.64 6.08
N ALA A 33 8.88 20.34 6.37
CA ALA A 33 7.77 19.63 6.99
C ALA A 33 7.47 20.15 8.40
N ASN A 34 8.48 20.52 9.20
CA ASN A 34 8.29 21.15 10.50
C ASN A 34 7.63 22.54 10.40
N ALA A 35 7.96 23.30 9.36
CA ALA A 35 7.30 24.59 9.09
C ALA A 35 5.81 24.37 8.73
N ILE A 36 5.52 23.36 7.92
CA ILE A 36 4.16 22.97 7.53
C ILE A 36 3.34 22.49 8.72
N THR A 37 3.88 21.60 9.57
CA THR A 37 3.16 21.12 10.77
C THR A 37 2.84 22.24 11.74
N SER A 38 3.77 23.18 11.92
CA SER A 38 3.57 24.37 12.76
C SER A 38 2.47 25.28 12.21
N ALA A 39 2.36 25.41 10.88
CA ALA A 39 1.33 26.22 10.23
C ALA A 39 -0.05 25.56 10.24
N LEU A 40 -0.11 24.23 10.15
CA LEU A 40 -1.38 23.47 10.11
C LEU A 40 -2.12 23.41 11.45
N ALA A 41 -1.47 23.79 12.56
CA ALA A 41 -2.04 23.73 13.91
C ALA A 41 -2.86 22.44 14.15
N ILE A 42 -2.23 21.29 13.83
CA ILE A 42 -2.92 20.00 13.72
C ILE A 42 -3.68 19.68 15.01
N ASN A 43 -4.99 19.54 14.92
CA ASN A 43 -5.86 19.20 16.04
C ASN A 43 -5.51 17.79 16.59
N GLU A 44 -5.35 17.68 17.91
CA GLU A 44 -5.06 16.42 18.60
C GLU A 44 -6.16 15.36 18.39
N GLU A 45 -7.42 15.76 18.28
CA GLU A 45 -8.53 14.82 18.02
C GLU A 45 -8.43 14.20 16.62
N LEU A 46 -8.16 15.02 15.60
CA LEU A 46 -7.99 14.53 14.23
C LEU A 46 -6.81 13.56 14.14
N THR A 47 -5.73 13.84 14.88
CA THR A 47 -4.54 12.99 14.95
C THR A 47 -4.84 11.62 15.56
N LYS A 48 -5.77 11.52 16.52
CA LYS A 48 -6.15 10.21 17.12
C LYS A 48 -6.85 9.30 16.13
N PHE A 49 -7.69 9.85 15.26
CA PHE A 49 -8.45 9.06 14.28
C PHE A 49 -7.71 8.85 12.96
N ALA A 50 -6.75 9.72 12.63
CA ALA A 50 -5.98 9.63 11.39
C ALA A 50 -5.23 8.30 11.24
N MET A 51 -4.79 7.66 12.34
CA MET A 51 -4.15 6.35 12.30
C MET A 51 -5.06 5.22 11.79
N LEU A 52 -6.38 5.38 11.86
CA LEU A 52 -7.33 4.38 11.38
C LEU A 52 -7.34 4.29 9.85
N LEU A 53 -7.08 5.39 9.15
CA LEU A 53 -7.09 5.44 7.69
C LEU A 53 -6.14 4.42 7.03
N PRO A 54 -4.83 4.39 7.35
CA PRO A 54 -3.92 3.39 6.78
C PRO A 54 -4.28 1.96 7.19
N ILE A 55 -4.82 1.76 8.40
CA ILE A 55 -5.26 0.44 8.87
C ILE A 55 -6.44 -0.06 8.04
N THR A 56 -7.45 0.80 7.83
CA THR A 56 -8.63 0.48 7.02
C THR A 56 -8.24 0.20 5.57
N LEU A 57 -7.34 0.99 4.98
CA LEU A 57 -6.84 0.74 3.63
C LEU A 57 -6.11 -0.59 3.52
N PHE A 58 -5.26 -0.93 4.51
CA PHE A 58 -4.60 -2.22 4.56
C PHE A 58 -5.60 -3.38 4.66
N ALA A 59 -6.56 -3.28 5.57
CA ALA A 59 -7.59 -4.31 5.75
C ALA A 59 -8.41 -4.52 4.47
N TRP A 60 -8.76 -3.43 3.78
CA TRP A 60 -9.44 -3.51 2.48
C TRP A 60 -8.56 -4.19 1.42
N CYS A 61 -7.30 -3.78 1.27
CA CYS A 61 -6.35 -4.41 0.35
C CYS A 61 -6.18 -5.90 0.63
N ALA A 62 -6.09 -6.29 1.92
CA ALA A 62 -5.95 -7.67 2.34
C ALA A 62 -7.20 -8.50 2.01
N ASN A 63 -8.40 -7.95 2.21
CA ASN A 63 -9.64 -8.63 1.85
C ASN A 63 -9.72 -8.84 0.34
N GLU A 64 -9.48 -7.79 -0.45
CA GLU A 64 -9.53 -7.85 -1.91
C GLU A 64 -8.45 -8.78 -2.49
N GLY A 65 -7.22 -8.69 -2.00
CA GLY A 65 -6.14 -9.59 -2.41
C GLY A 65 -6.41 -11.04 -2.06
N ARG A 66 -7.05 -11.31 -0.91
CA ARG A 66 -7.50 -12.65 -0.54
C ARG A 66 -8.59 -13.14 -1.50
N ASP A 67 -9.61 -12.33 -1.74
CA ASP A 67 -10.72 -12.69 -2.63
C ASP A 67 -10.19 -12.99 -4.04
N MET A 68 -9.23 -12.24 -4.57
CA MET A 68 -8.62 -12.50 -5.87
C MET A 68 -7.84 -13.83 -5.96
N ILE A 69 -7.19 -14.26 -4.87
CA ILE A 69 -6.40 -15.52 -4.84
C ILE A 69 -7.30 -16.73 -4.56
N PHE A 70 -8.36 -16.55 -3.77
CA PHE A 70 -9.19 -17.63 -3.24
C PHE A 70 -10.65 -17.62 -3.74
N SER A 71 -10.99 -16.77 -4.73
CA SER A 71 -12.35 -16.64 -5.28
C SER A 71 -12.93 -18.00 -5.73
N ASN A 72 -14.22 -18.15 -5.43
CA ASN A 72 -15.15 -19.28 -5.58
C ASN A 72 -14.71 -20.49 -6.42
N GLN A 73 -15.11 -21.68 -5.97
CA GLN A 73 -14.74 -22.99 -6.52
C GLN A 73 -14.90 -23.14 -8.05
N ASP A 74 -15.75 -22.34 -8.70
CA ASP A 74 -15.90 -22.31 -10.15
C ASP A 74 -14.93 -21.34 -10.86
N HIS A 75 -14.72 -20.13 -10.33
CA HIS A 75 -13.71 -19.19 -10.84
C HIS A 75 -12.28 -19.70 -10.62
N SER A 76 -12.04 -20.39 -9.49
CA SER A 76 -10.75 -21.00 -9.17
C SER A 76 -10.29 -22.02 -10.22
N LYS A 77 -11.21 -22.76 -10.86
CA LYS A 77 -10.83 -23.74 -11.89
C LYS A 77 -10.29 -23.06 -13.15
N ILE A 78 -10.92 -21.98 -13.59
CA ILE A 78 -10.49 -21.21 -14.77
C ILE A 78 -9.18 -20.48 -14.48
N LEU A 79 -9.07 -19.81 -13.32
CA LEU A 79 -7.85 -19.09 -12.92
C LEU A 79 -6.67 -20.03 -12.63
N VAL A 80 -6.87 -21.19 -12.01
CA VAL A 80 -5.78 -22.16 -11.74
C VAL A 80 -5.28 -22.79 -13.04
N ASN A 81 -6.14 -22.93 -14.05
CA ASN A 81 -5.75 -23.41 -15.37
C ASN A 81 -5.04 -22.35 -16.22
N TRP A 82 -5.02 -21.08 -15.80
CA TRP A 82 -4.29 -20.03 -16.51
C TRP A 82 -2.78 -20.25 -16.37
N PRO A 83 -2.02 -20.47 -17.47
CA PRO A 83 -0.56 -20.69 -17.42
C PRO A 83 0.24 -19.65 -16.63
N ASP A 84 -0.27 -18.42 -16.49
CA ASP A 84 0.40 -17.31 -15.80
C ASP A 84 -0.18 -16.98 -14.41
N TYR A 85 -1.06 -17.83 -13.86
CA TYR A 85 -1.64 -17.67 -12.53
C TYR A 85 -0.59 -17.45 -11.42
N TRP A 86 0.54 -18.15 -11.54
CA TRP A 86 1.65 -17.99 -10.59
C TRP A 86 2.21 -16.56 -10.60
N LYS A 87 2.24 -15.85 -11.73
CA LYS A 87 2.70 -14.45 -11.81
C LYS A 87 1.72 -13.52 -11.09
N LEU A 88 0.42 -13.71 -11.33
CA LEU A 88 -0.65 -12.95 -10.66
C LEU A 88 -0.55 -13.10 -9.14
N LYS A 89 -0.37 -14.34 -8.65
CA LYS A 89 -0.16 -14.60 -7.22
C LYS A 89 1.03 -13.80 -6.68
N HIS A 90 2.19 -13.81 -7.34
CA HIS A 90 3.36 -13.05 -6.87
C HIS A 90 3.12 -11.53 -6.87
N HIS A 91 2.39 -10.99 -7.85
CA HIS A 91 2.01 -9.57 -7.89
C HIS A 91 1.09 -9.20 -6.71
N ILE A 92 0.03 -9.98 -6.46
CA ILE A 92 -0.87 -9.72 -5.33
C ILE A 92 -0.11 -9.81 -4.00
N PHE A 93 0.74 -10.82 -3.82
CA PHE A 93 1.57 -10.92 -2.62
C PHE A 93 2.54 -9.74 -2.44
N ALA A 94 3.15 -9.25 -3.53
CA ALA A 94 4.02 -8.08 -3.48
C ALA A 94 3.21 -6.82 -3.10
N SER A 95 2.05 -6.59 -3.71
CA SER A 95 1.17 -5.47 -3.38
C SER A 95 0.69 -5.52 -1.92
N LEU A 96 0.32 -6.70 -1.40
CA LEU A 96 -0.04 -6.86 0.01
C LEU A 96 1.14 -6.56 0.95
N LEU A 97 2.35 -6.98 0.59
CA LEU A 97 3.55 -6.66 1.36
C LEU A 97 3.83 -5.16 1.37
N PHE A 98 3.71 -4.47 0.24
CA PHE A 98 3.82 -3.00 0.19
C PHE A 98 2.70 -2.31 0.97
N SER A 99 1.46 -2.79 0.88
CA SER A 99 0.34 -2.27 1.68
C SER A 99 0.65 -2.32 3.18
N LEU A 100 1.22 -3.45 3.64
CA LEU A 100 1.65 -3.60 5.03
C LEU A 100 2.79 -2.64 5.38
N ILE A 101 3.81 -2.52 4.53
CA ILE A 101 4.94 -1.61 4.74
C ILE A 101 4.45 -0.16 4.85
N PHE A 102 3.59 0.29 3.94
CA PHE A 102 3.04 1.65 3.97
C PHE A 102 2.10 1.90 5.15
N CYS A 103 1.34 0.89 5.57
CA CYS A 103 0.54 0.95 6.79
C CYS A 103 1.43 1.13 8.03
N LEU A 104 2.49 0.32 8.17
CA LEU A 104 3.45 0.45 9.26
C LEU A 104 4.19 1.79 9.23
N LEU A 105 4.61 2.24 8.04
CA LEU A 105 5.23 3.55 7.84
C LEU A 105 4.30 4.67 8.33
N SER A 106 3.01 4.57 8.00
CA SER A 106 2.02 5.56 8.39
C SER A 106 1.75 5.56 9.88
N ILE A 107 1.77 4.41 10.55
CA ILE A 107 1.46 4.29 11.99
C ILE A 107 2.70 4.56 12.86
N PHE A 108 3.91 4.45 12.30
CA PHE A 108 5.18 4.66 13.00
C PHE A 108 5.27 5.96 13.83
N PRO A 109 4.75 7.12 13.38
CA PRO A 109 4.73 8.35 14.18
C PRO A 109 3.99 8.20 15.52
N TRP A 110 2.93 7.38 15.57
CA TRP A 110 2.20 7.09 16.80
C TRP A 110 2.97 6.12 17.71
N LEU A 111 3.66 5.12 17.13
CA LEU A 111 4.50 4.18 17.89
C LEU A 111 5.70 4.88 18.54
N SER A 112 6.26 5.88 17.88
CA SER A 112 7.39 6.68 18.38
C SER A 112 6.97 7.80 19.36
N LYS A 113 5.68 7.89 19.72
CA LYS A 113 5.09 8.96 20.56
C LYS A 113 5.31 10.38 20.04
N SER A 114 5.87 10.54 18.85
CA SER A 114 6.14 11.84 18.22
C SER A 114 4.90 12.40 17.53
N GLY A 115 3.98 11.52 17.10
CA GLY A 115 2.76 11.90 16.39
C GLY A 115 3.02 12.57 15.04
N VAL A 116 1.95 13.02 14.40
CA VAL A 116 1.98 13.72 13.09
C VAL A 116 2.34 15.21 13.25
N SER A 117 2.39 15.73 14.48
CA SER A 117 2.77 17.11 14.78
C SER A 117 4.25 17.41 14.50
N THR A 118 5.08 16.37 14.34
CA THR A 118 6.47 16.50 13.91
C THR A 118 6.59 16.41 12.39
N GLY A 119 7.56 17.11 11.78
CA GLY A 119 7.79 17.10 10.34
C GLY A 119 8.06 15.69 9.80
N ILE A 120 8.89 14.91 10.50
CA ILE A 120 9.13 13.49 10.19
C ILE A 120 7.82 12.70 10.27
N GLY A 121 7.03 12.90 11.32
CA GLY A 121 5.75 12.24 11.50
C GLY A 121 4.76 12.53 10.37
N LEU A 122 4.68 13.79 9.94
CA LEU A 122 3.86 14.22 8.82
C LEU A 122 4.30 13.58 7.49
N ILE A 123 5.60 13.56 7.20
CA ILE A 123 6.13 12.93 5.97
C ILE A 123 5.83 11.43 5.97
N LEU A 124 6.09 10.73 7.07
CA LEU A 124 5.85 9.29 7.18
C LEU A 124 4.36 8.96 7.02
N PHE A 125 3.48 9.72 7.68
CA PHE A 125 2.04 9.53 7.58
C PHE A 125 1.52 9.82 6.18
N SER A 126 1.85 10.98 5.60
CA SER A 126 1.35 11.39 4.28
C SER A 126 1.86 10.48 3.17
N SER A 127 3.15 10.15 3.18
CA SER A 127 3.74 9.29 2.15
C SER A 127 3.30 7.83 2.29
N GLY A 128 3.08 7.35 3.52
CA GLY A 128 2.49 6.04 3.76
C GLY A 128 1.04 5.97 3.29
N CYS A 129 0.21 6.97 3.56
CA CYS A 129 -1.15 7.04 3.04
C CYS A 129 -1.18 7.06 1.51
N PHE A 130 -0.30 7.86 0.89
CA PHE A 130 -0.17 7.92 -0.56
C PHE A 130 0.23 6.55 -1.15
N GLY A 131 1.21 5.89 -0.54
CA GLY A 131 1.62 4.53 -0.92
C GLY A 131 0.49 3.50 -0.77
N SER A 132 -0.26 3.54 0.32
CA SER A 132 -1.42 2.67 0.53
C SER A 132 -2.53 2.90 -0.51
N ILE A 133 -2.78 4.15 -0.91
CA ILE A 133 -3.75 4.48 -1.97
C ILE A 133 -3.28 3.97 -3.33
N LEU A 134 -1.98 4.12 -3.65
CA LEU A 134 -1.41 3.57 -4.88
C LEU A 134 -1.60 2.05 -4.97
N VAL A 135 -1.29 1.33 -3.89
CA VAL A 135 -1.51 -0.11 -3.81
C VAL A 135 -2.99 -0.46 -3.98
N ALA A 136 -3.88 0.28 -3.31
CA ALA A 136 -5.32 0.05 -3.41
C ALA A 136 -5.82 0.24 -4.84
N ALA A 137 -5.35 1.27 -5.54
CA ALA A 137 -5.69 1.54 -6.95
C ALA A 137 -5.21 0.41 -7.89
N GLN A 138 -4.03 -0.15 -7.64
CA GLN A 138 -3.52 -1.29 -8.41
C GLN A 138 -4.35 -2.56 -8.18
N ILE A 139 -4.67 -2.88 -6.92
CA ILE A 139 -5.52 -4.03 -6.59
C ILE A 139 -6.91 -3.87 -7.22
N TYR A 140 -7.48 -2.67 -7.15
CA TYR A 140 -8.77 -2.36 -7.78
C TYR A 140 -8.73 -2.57 -9.31
N SER A 141 -7.70 -2.04 -9.97
CA SER A 141 -7.52 -2.19 -11.41
C SER A 141 -7.36 -3.65 -11.81
N ALA A 142 -6.57 -4.41 -11.04
CA ALA A 142 -6.38 -5.84 -11.27
C ALA A 142 -7.68 -6.65 -11.09
N LYS A 143 -8.50 -6.31 -10.09
CA LYS A 143 -9.82 -6.92 -9.88
C LYS A 143 -10.74 -6.66 -11.07
N MET A 144 -10.74 -5.44 -11.61
CA MET A 144 -11.52 -5.10 -12.80
C MET A 144 -11.09 -5.90 -14.02
N SER A 145 -9.78 -5.97 -14.32
CA SER A 145 -9.28 -6.79 -15.43
C SER A 145 -9.63 -8.27 -15.30
N ILE A 146 -9.59 -8.84 -14.09
CA ILE A 146 -10.00 -10.23 -13.87
C ILE A 146 -11.49 -10.39 -14.15
N ASN A 147 -12.33 -9.49 -13.63
CA ASN A 147 -13.78 -9.57 -13.84
C ASN A 147 -14.15 -9.45 -15.32
N GLU A 148 -13.47 -8.60 -16.09
CA GLU A 148 -13.67 -8.45 -17.54
C GLU A 148 -13.41 -9.77 -18.28
N VAL A 149 -12.28 -10.44 -17.99
CA VAL A 149 -11.93 -11.73 -18.60
C VAL A 149 -12.94 -12.82 -18.24
N MET A 150 -13.49 -12.79 -17.03
CA MET A 150 -14.42 -13.82 -16.56
C MET A 150 -15.87 -13.63 -17.07
N HIS A 151 -16.24 -12.45 -17.57
CA HIS A 151 -17.58 -12.16 -18.12
C HIS A 151 -17.59 -12.02 -19.66
N SER A 152 -16.44 -12.16 -20.32
CA SER A 152 -16.33 -12.10 -21.79
C SER A 152 -16.52 -13.45 -22.49
N ASP A 153 -16.78 -14.53 -21.74
CA ASP A 153 -17.17 -15.86 -22.21
C ASP A 153 -18.67 -16.12 -21.93
#